data_AF-A0A1V5HYG6-F1
#
_entry.id   AF-A0A1V5HYG6-F1
#
_cell.length_a   1.000
_cell.length_b   1.000
_cell.length_c   1.000
_cell.angle_alpha   90.00
_cell.angle_beta   90.00
_cell.angle_gamma   90.00
#
_symmetry.space_group_name_H-M   'P 1'
#
loop_
_entity.id
_entity.type
_entity.pdbx_description
1 polymer ?
#
loop_
_entity_poly.entity_id
_entity_poly.type
_entity_poly.pdbx_seq_one_letter_code
_entity_poly.pdbx_strand_id
1 'polypeptide(L)'
;MKPKFHLNQFLRFLIQILCFFLLPGLFAGAFYGIEVFIQGLLAGELATVWIALFPTVVLILVSTLIGRYFCGYMCAFGTLQDGMSFLGHNVFHLKSKMPEKVDAILKYLKYFVLAFLVISFFFTPDILGNFSPWSAFGAIFTIPTDFASAFSTMLPGTILLGVILLGALFFDRFFCRYLCPLGAIFSVVSRLRFGKIKKERSGCGACHICTNSCPMGIELYKVDVVKSGECINCMNCVNVCPRSNPVYPPFSKKTKLWAASVVAISFVGLYYVGNLGVNQLYADSFATSLGVTTTTYYKDGTYTGSGNGYRGTITLSVTISGGKITDITTVSESDNSQYDRAFSTVVSEIISTQSTDVSTVSGCTYSSNGIKSAVADALAKAVVTSTVSSSSSATSSAATTSSASSSSSSSSSSVKTSSSSSSSTVVTSGYVDGTYQGSGSGYRGTITLSVTISGGKITSISKVSVSGNDRLSQCYSTMVNRIISAQSSAVSTVSGCTYSSNGIKTAVAAALAQAAA
;
A
#
# COMPACT_ATOMS: atom_id res chain seq x y z
N MET A 1 -45.28 -10.54 -2.74
CA MET A 1 -44.61 -10.17 -1.46
C MET A 1 -43.79 -8.92 -1.72
N LYS A 2 -44.07 -7.79 -1.04
CA LYS A 2 -43.24 -6.57 -1.16
C LYS A 2 -41.80 -6.91 -0.74
N PRO A 3 -40.75 -6.54 -1.51
CA PRO A 3 -39.38 -6.77 -1.10
C PRO A 3 -39.15 -5.96 0.17
N LYS A 4 -39.03 -6.64 1.33
CA LYS A 4 -38.62 -5.97 2.55
C LYS A 4 -37.19 -5.53 2.34
N PHE A 5 -36.95 -4.22 2.36
CA PHE A 5 -35.62 -3.66 2.26
C PHE A 5 -34.83 -4.08 3.50
N HIS A 6 -33.95 -5.07 3.34
CA HIS A 6 -33.10 -5.53 4.43
C HIS A 6 -31.87 -4.62 4.47
N LEU A 7 -31.87 -3.65 5.39
CA LEU A 7 -30.77 -2.69 5.61
C LEU A 7 -29.39 -3.37 5.64
N ASN A 8 -29.29 -4.56 6.22
CA ASN A 8 -28.05 -5.35 6.30
C ASN A 8 -27.53 -5.79 4.92
N GLN A 9 -28.42 -6.16 4.01
CA GLN A 9 -28.06 -6.59 2.66
C GLN A 9 -27.64 -5.39 1.82
N PHE A 10 -28.32 -4.26 2.00
CA PHE A 10 -27.93 -3.00 1.37
C PHE A 10 -26.55 -2.53 1.83
N LEU A 11 -26.27 -2.54 3.14
CA LEU A 11 -24.95 -2.13 3.62
C LEU A 11 -23.84 -3.07 3.15
N ARG A 12 -24.09 -4.39 3.13
CA ARG A 12 -23.12 -5.34 2.55
C ARG A 12 -22.80 -4.98 1.10
N PHE A 13 -23.83 -4.70 0.30
CA PHE A 13 -23.66 -4.28 -1.08
C PHE A 13 -22.88 -2.96 -1.20
N LEU A 14 -23.17 -1.97 -0.34
CA LEU A 14 -22.43 -0.71 -0.29
C LEU A 14 -20.94 -0.93 0.02
N ILE A 15 -20.62 -1.74 1.04
CA ILE A 15 -19.24 -2.08 1.41
C ILE A 15 -18.52 -2.78 0.25
N GLN A 16 -19.20 -3.72 -0.42
CA GLN A 16 -18.66 -4.45 -1.56
C GLN A 16 -18.31 -3.53 -2.73
N ILE A 17 -19.18 -2.58 -3.06
CA ILE A 17 -18.93 -1.58 -4.12
C ILE A 17 -17.77 -0.66 -3.72
N LEU A 18 -17.80 -0.14 -2.50
CA LEU A 18 -16.76 0.76 -2.01
C LEU A 18 -15.39 0.08 -2.03
N CYS A 19 -15.29 -1.18 -1.58
CA CYS A 19 -14.04 -1.95 -1.65
C CYS A 19 -13.66 -2.29 -3.09
N PHE A 20 -14.61 -2.52 -3.99
CA PHE A 20 -14.32 -2.81 -5.40
C PHE A 20 -13.61 -1.64 -6.09
N PHE A 21 -14.05 -0.40 -5.83
CA PHE A 21 -13.45 0.80 -6.42
C PHE A 21 -12.21 1.31 -5.68
N LEU A 22 -12.19 1.26 -4.34
CA LEU A 22 -11.05 1.74 -3.56
C LEU A 22 -9.90 0.73 -3.51
N LEU A 23 -10.20 -0.56 -3.56
CA LEU A 23 -9.26 -1.64 -3.26
C LEU A 23 -9.26 -2.79 -4.30
N PRO A 24 -9.28 -2.51 -5.62
CA PRO A 24 -9.24 -3.59 -6.62
C PRO A 24 -7.96 -4.44 -6.50
N GLY A 25 -6.85 -3.78 -6.13
CA GLY A 25 -5.53 -4.40 -5.96
C GLY A 25 -5.29 -5.08 -4.60
N LEU A 26 -6.13 -4.88 -3.58
CA LEU A 26 -5.93 -5.51 -2.25
C LEU A 26 -5.88 -7.04 -2.36
N PHE A 27 -6.71 -7.59 -3.24
CA PHE A 27 -6.77 -9.02 -3.47
C PHE A 27 -5.57 -9.54 -4.27
N ALA A 28 -5.17 -8.84 -5.34
CA ALA A 28 -3.98 -9.19 -6.11
C ALA A 28 -2.71 -9.09 -5.24
N GLY A 29 -2.60 -8.06 -4.40
CA GLY A 29 -1.53 -7.88 -3.44
C GLY A 29 -1.46 -9.00 -2.39
N ALA A 30 -2.61 -9.56 -1.98
CA ALA A 30 -2.63 -10.71 -1.08
C ALA A 30 -2.02 -11.97 -1.72
N PHE A 31 -2.20 -12.17 -3.02
CA PHE A 31 -1.56 -13.27 -3.77
C PHE A 31 -0.09 -13.02 -4.02
N TYR A 32 0.24 -11.82 -4.47
CA TYR A 32 1.61 -11.42 -4.71
C TYR A 32 2.47 -11.53 -3.44
N GLY A 33 1.94 -11.13 -2.29
CA GLY A 33 2.67 -11.28 -1.01
C GLY A 33 2.94 -12.74 -0.63
N ILE A 34 2.05 -13.67 -0.98
CA ILE A 34 2.28 -15.12 -0.78
C ILE A 34 3.34 -15.62 -1.77
N GLU A 35 3.28 -15.19 -3.03
CA GLU A 35 4.26 -15.54 -4.07
C GLU A 35 5.67 -15.07 -3.70
N VAL A 36 5.83 -13.80 -3.36
CA VAL A 36 7.09 -13.19 -2.90
C VAL A 36 7.62 -13.91 -1.67
N PHE A 37 6.72 -14.35 -0.77
CA PHE A 37 7.14 -15.13 0.39
C PHE A 37 7.75 -16.48 0.03
N ILE A 38 7.08 -17.21 -0.85
CA ILE A 38 7.58 -18.52 -1.27
C ILE A 38 8.91 -18.35 -2.02
N GLN A 39 9.03 -17.36 -2.90
CA GLN A 39 10.28 -17.04 -3.61
C GLN A 39 11.41 -16.67 -2.65
N GLY A 40 11.15 -15.82 -1.66
CA GLY A 40 12.13 -15.45 -0.65
C GLY A 40 12.57 -16.62 0.25
N LEU A 41 11.66 -17.55 0.55
CA LEU A 41 11.99 -18.79 1.28
C LEU A 41 12.89 -19.71 0.46
N LEU A 42 12.68 -19.80 -0.85
CA LEU A 42 13.53 -20.56 -1.78
C LEU A 42 14.90 -19.91 -1.99
N ALA A 43 14.97 -18.58 -2.01
CA ALA A 43 16.21 -17.81 -2.18
C ALA A 43 17.03 -17.68 -0.88
N GLY A 44 16.47 -18.03 0.28
CA GLY A 44 17.13 -17.90 1.59
C GLY A 44 17.17 -16.49 2.16
N GLU A 45 16.54 -15.52 1.49
CA GLU A 45 16.51 -14.11 1.90
C GLU A 45 15.20 -13.78 2.63
N LEU A 46 15.06 -14.24 3.88
CA LEU A 46 13.82 -14.03 4.64
C LEU A 46 13.65 -12.58 5.12
N ALA A 47 14.73 -11.81 5.32
CA ALA A 47 14.69 -10.51 5.99
C ALA A 47 13.85 -9.45 5.26
N THR A 48 13.89 -9.42 3.92
CA THR A 48 13.20 -8.42 3.07
C THR A 48 11.71 -8.76 2.85
N VAL A 49 11.33 -10.00 3.15
CA VAL A 49 10.05 -10.59 2.74
C VAL A 49 8.95 -10.40 3.80
N TRP A 50 9.34 -10.27 5.08
CA TRP A 50 8.41 -10.09 6.21
C TRP A 50 7.52 -8.85 6.05
N ILE A 51 8.02 -7.82 5.37
CA ILE A 51 7.34 -6.54 5.17
C ILE A 51 6.18 -6.69 4.16
N ALA A 52 6.42 -7.37 3.04
CA ALA A 52 5.39 -7.70 2.06
C ALA A 52 4.35 -8.70 2.63
N LEU A 53 4.79 -9.55 3.58
CA LEU A 53 3.93 -10.50 4.25
C LEU A 53 3.05 -9.92 5.35
N PHE A 54 3.50 -8.91 6.08
CA PHE A 54 2.77 -8.41 7.24
C PHE A 54 1.27 -8.11 6.96
N PRO A 55 0.92 -7.32 5.91
CA PRO A 55 -0.49 -7.05 5.61
C PRO A 55 -1.26 -8.30 5.17
N THR A 56 -0.61 -9.24 4.47
CA THR A 56 -1.27 -10.48 4.00
C THR A 56 -1.51 -11.46 5.16
N VAL A 57 -0.54 -11.59 6.07
CA VAL A 57 -0.65 -12.39 7.29
C VAL A 57 -1.74 -11.85 8.20
N VAL A 58 -1.78 -10.53 8.44
CA VAL A 58 -2.86 -9.91 9.24
C VAL A 58 -4.22 -10.15 8.58
N LEU A 59 -4.30 -10.06 7.24
CA LEU A 59 -5.53 -10.34 6.51
C LEU A 59 -6.00 -11.78 6.64
N ILE A 60 -5.10 -12.74 6.49
CA ILE A 60 -5.39 -14.16 6.67
C ILE A 60 -5.79 -14.43 8.12
N LEU A 61 -5.10 -13.86 9.10
CA LEU A 61 -5.33 -14.09 10.53
C LEU A 61 -6.72 -13.57 10.95
N VAL A 62 -7.05 -12.31 10.63
CA VAL A 62 -8.37 -11.74 10.97
C VAL A 62 -9.50 -12.47 10.21
N SER A 63 -9.27 -12.82 8.95
CA SER A 63 -10.21 -13.66 8.16
C SER A 63 -10.30 -15.10 8.66
N THR A 64 -9.35 -15.57 9.44
CA THR A 64 -9.40 -16.89 10.06
C THR A 64 -10.25 -16.86 11.32
N LEU A 65 -10.02 -15.87 12.18
CA LEU A 65 -10.72 -15.72 13.47
C LEU A 65 -12.22 -15.48 13.30
N ILE A 66 -12.59 -14.61 12.36
CA ILE A 66 -13.98 -14.21 12.10
C ILE A 66 -14.65 -15.19 11.10
N GLY A 67 -13.86 -16.07 10.46
CA GLY A 67 -14.26 -16.89 9.30
C GLY A 67 -14.12 -16.11 7.99
N ARG A 68 -14.51 -16.71 6.84
CA ARG A 68 -14.34 -16.17 5.47
C ARG A 68 -15.09 -14.85 5.16
N TYR A 69 -14.88 -13.84 5.97
CA TYR A 69 -15.49 -12.53 5.93
C TYR A 69 -14.93 -11.71 4.76
N PHE A 70 -13.62 -11.74 4.54
CA PHE A 70 -12.97 -11.08 3.41
C PHE A 70 -13.63 -11.45 2.06
N CYS A 71 -13.84 -12.76 1.82
CA CYS A 71 -14.50 -13.24 0.61
C CYS A 71 -15.95 -12.72 0.45
N GLY A 72 -16.65 -12.43 1.55
CA GLY A 72 -18.05 -12.02 1.55
C GLY A 72 -18.29 -10.50 1.45
N TYR A 73 -17.33 -9.68 1.88
CA TYR A 73 -17.49 -8.22 2.01
C TYR A 73 -16.43 -7.38 1.28
N MET A 74 -15.19 -7.87 1.15
CA MET A 74 -14.07 -7.05 0.64
C MET A 74 -13.48 -7.55 -0.68
N CYS A 75 -13.61 -8.84 -0.98
CA CYS A 75 -13.04 -9.42 -2.20
C CYS A 75 -13.75 -8.88 -3.45
N ALA A 76 -13.02 -8.11 -4.27
CA ALA A 76 -13.51 -7.54 -5.52
C ALA A 76 -14.06 -8.60 -6.49
N PHE A 77 -13.37 -9.74 -6.61
CA PHE A 77 -13.80 -10.87 -7.44
C PHE A 77 -15.09 -11.54 -6.95
N GLY A 78 -15.32 -11.52 -5.63
CA GLY A 78 -16.57 -11.97 -5.02
C GLY A 78 -17.72 -11.00 -5.27
N THR A 79 -17.44 -9.69 -5.23
CA THR A 79 -18.41 -8.64 -5.59
C THR A 79 -18.82 -8.71 -7.05
N LEU A 80 -17.86 -8.91 -7.97
CA LEU A 80 -18.15 -9.05 -9.39
C LEU A 80 -19.08 -10.24 -9.66
N GLN A 81 -18.84 -11.39 -9.03
CA GLN A 81 -19.71 -12.55 -9.18
C GLN A 81 -21.11 -12.35 -8.56
N ASP A 82 -21.23 -11.68 -7.42
CA ASP A 82 -22.54 -11.33 -6.85
C ASP A 82 -23.31 -10.38 -7.79
N GLY A 83 -22.62 -9.47 -8.48
CA GLY A 83 -23.20 -8.61 -9.51
C GLY A 83 -23.65 -9.39 -10.74
N MET A 84 -22.81 -10.33 -11.22
CA MET A 84 -23.14 -11.19 -12.36
C MET A 84 -24.33 -12.11 -12.07
N SER A 85 -24.41 -12.71 -10.89
CA SER A 85 -25.55 -13.57 -10.55
C SER A 85 -26.81 -12.77 -10.30
N PHE A 86 -26.71 -11.55 -9.74
CA PHE A 86 -27.83 -10.62 -9.68
C PHE A 86 -28.35 -10.26 -11.08
N LEU A 87 -27.44 -9.96 -12.03
CA LEU A 87 -27.79 -9.69 -13.42
C LEU A 87 -28.44 -10.91 -14.09
N GLY A 88 -27.86 -12.09 -13.91
CA GLY A 88 -28.41 -13.36 -14.42
C GLY A 88 -29.82 -13.64 -13.91
N HIS A 89 -30.05 -13.48 -12.61
CA HIS A 89 -31.33 -13.82 -11.98
C HIS A 89 -32.42 -12.77 -12.21
N ASN A 90 -32.05 -11.48 -12.31
CA ASN A 90 -33.00 -10.37 -12.31
C ASN A 90 -33.22 -9.75 -13.70
N VAL A 91 -32.25 -9.86 -14.61
CA VAL A 91 -32.37 -9.39 -16.00
C VAL A 91 -32.62 -10.58 -16.93
N PHE A 92 -31.77 -11.60 -16.89
CA PHE A 92 -31.86 -12.75 -17.79
C PHE A 92 -32.78 -13.88 -17.29
N HIS A 93 -33.30 -13.79 -16.05
CA HIS A 93 -34.15 -14.80 -15.42
C HIS A 93 -33.54 -16.22 -15.39
N LEU A 94 -32.22 -16.33 -15.51
CA LEU A 94 -31.48 -17.58 -15.50
C LEU A 94 -31.33 -18.03 -14.03
N LYS A 95 -32.20 -18.93 -13.58
CA LYS A 95 -32.13 -19.52 -12.23
C LYS A 95 -31.80 -20.99 -12.32
N SER A 96 -30.50 -21.30 -12.36
CA SER A 96 -30.04 -22.68 -12.32
C SER A 96 -29.51 -23.03 -10.93
N LYS A 97 -30.10 -24.05 -10.31
CA LYS A 97 -29.57 -24.61 -9.06
C LYS A 97 -28.84 -25.89 -9.38
N MET A 98 -27.56 -25.93 -8.97
CA MET A 98 -26.78 -27.15 -9.10
C MET A 98 -27.33 -28.22 -8.15
N PRO A 99 -27.53 -29.47 -8.63
CA PRO A 99 -27.99 -30.56 -7.78
C PRO A 99 -26.99 -30.83 -6.65
N GLU A 100 -27.49 -31.16 -5.46
CA GLU A 100 -26.71 -31.27 -4.21
C GLU A 100 -25.47 -32.18 -4.37
N LYS A 101 -25.61 -33.32 -5.04
CA LYS A 101 -24.53 -34.28 -5.26
C LYS A 101 -23.40 -33.72 -6.13
N VAL A 102 -23.76 -33.07 -7.24
CA VAL A 102 -22.78 -32.48 -8.17
C VAL A 102 -22.06 -31.32 -7.49
N ASP A 103 -22.80 -30.52 -6.74
CA ASP A 103 -22.22 -29.42 -5.98
C ASP A 103 -21.21 -29.88 -4.92
N ALA A 104 -21.53 -30.95 -4.19
CA ALA A 104 -20.62 -31.51 -3.19
C ALA A 104 -19.30 -31.98 -3.83
N ILE A 105 -19.36 -32.56 -5.04
CA ILE A 105 -18.18 -33.02 -5.79
C ILE A 105 -17.40 -31.82 -6.35
N LEU A 106 -18.06 -30.87 -7.03
CA LEU A 106 -17.40 -29.71 -7.64
C LEU A 106 -16.72 -28.81 -6.61
N LYS A 107 -17.20 -28.76 -5.36
CA LYS A 107 -16.52 -28.05 -4.27
C LYS A 107 -15.11 -28.59 -3.99
N TYR A 108 -14.78 -29.83 -4.39
CA TYR A 108 -13.43 -30.37 -4.25
C TYR A 108 -12.48 -29.88 -5.35
N LEU A 109 -13.01 -29.38 -6.47
CA LEU A 109 -12.21 -28.94 -7.62
C LEU A 109 -11.21 -27.83 -7.24
N LYS A 110 -11.57 -26.92 -6.33
CA LYS A 110 -10.66 -25.86 -5.86
C LYS A 110 -9.41 -26.38 -5.14
N TYR A 111 -9.49 -27.56 -4.50
CA TYR A 111 -8.33 -28.19 -3.86
C TYR A 111 -7.42 -28.84 -4.91
N PHE A 112 -8.01 -29.37 -5.98
CA PHE A 112 -7.25 -29.83 -7.13
C PHE A 112 -6.53 -28.65 -7.81
N VAL A 113 -7.22 -27.53 -8.03
CA VAL A 113 -6.60 -26.29 -8.55
C VAL A 113 -5.48 -25.81 -7.64
N LEU A 114 -5.69 -25.79 -6.31
CA LEU A 114 -4.65 -25.43 -5.36
C LEU A 114 -3.42 -26.34 -5.46
N ALA A 115 -3.63 -27.67 -5.48
CA ALA A 115 -2.55 -28.64 -5.61
C ALA A 115 -1.79 -28.48 -6.94
N PHE A 116 -2.53 -28.28 -8.04
CA PHE A 116 -1.94 -28.00 -9.35
C PHE A 116 -1.07 -26.74 -9.32
N LEU A 117 -1.57 -25.62 -8.77
CA LEU A 117 -0.79 -24.38 -8.66
C LEU A 117 0.47 -24.55 -7.82
N VAL A 118 0.38 -25.25 -6.68
CA VAL A 118 1.55 -25.52 -5.82
C VAL A 118 2.57 -26.39 -6.57
N ILE A 119 2.14 -27.44 -7.27
CA ILE A 119 3.04 -28.31 -8.03
C ILE A 119 3.69 -27.54 -9.18
N SER A 120 2.90 -26.86 -10.01
CA SER A 120 3.43 -26.12 -11.16
C SER A 120 4.39 -25.00 -10.76
N PHE A 121 4.23 -24.43 -9.57
CA PHE A 121 5.19 -23.47 -9.02
C PHE A 121 6.61 -24.07 -8.83
N PHE A 122 6.74 -25.36 -8.49
CA PHE A 122 8.04 -26.01 -8.34
C PHE A 122 8.66 -26.46 -9.67
N PHE A 123 7.86 -26.74 -10.70
CA PHE A 123 8.35 -27.32 -11.96
C PHE A 123 8.47 -26.30 -13.10
N THR A 124 7.54 -25.35 -13.23
CA THR A 124 7.45 -24.41 -14.37
C THR A 124 6.83 -23.05 -13.96
N PRO A 125 7.58 -22.17 -13.27
CA PRO A 125 7.04 -20.89 -12.78
C PRO A 125 6.58 -19.94 -13.89
N ASP A 126 7.19 -19.99 -15.09
CA ASP A 126 6.92 -19.06 -16.19
C ASP A 126 5.53 -19.23 -16.86
N ILE A 127 4.93 -20.42 -16.75
CA ILE A 127 3.63 -20.71 -17.39
C ILE A 127 2.46 -20.12 -16.58
N LEU A 128 2.61 -19.98 -15.26
CA LEU A 128 1.51 -19.56 -14.39
C LEU A 128 1.12 -18.08 -14.56
N GLY A 129 2.07 -17.23 -14.93
CA GLY A 129 1.82 -15.79 -15.10
C GLY A 129 0.80 -15.48 -16.21
N ASN A 130 0.89 -16.21 -17.32
CA ASN A 130 0.08 -15.96 -18.52
C ASN A 130 -1.33 -16.60 -18.47
N PHE A 131 -1.52 -17.66 -17.67
CA PHE A 131 -2.80 -18.35 -17.53
C PHE A 131 -3.62 -17.91 -16.31
N SER A 132 -3.12 -16.98 -15.50
CA SER A 132 -3.80 -16.53 -14.29
C SER A 132 -5.00 -15.63 -14.62
N PRO A 133 -6.25 -16.03 -14.28
CA PRO A 133 -7.42 -15.14 -14.41
C PRO A 133 -7.32 -13.87 -13.56
N TRP A 134 -6.40 -13.88 -12.60
CA TRP A 134 -6.25 -12.88 -11.56
C TRP A 134 -5.41 -11.71 -12.02
N SER A 135 -4.31 -12.00 -12.71
CA SER A 135 -3.50 -10.97 -13.38
C SER A 135 -4.33 -10.30 -14.47
N ALA A 136 -5.11 -11.07 -15.23
CA ALA A 136 -6.06 -10.55 -16.21
C ALA A 136 -7.11 -9.63 -15.56
N PHE A 137 -7.74 -10.04 -14.45
CA PHE A 137 -8.67 -9.20 -13.71
C PHE A 137 -8.00 -7.94 -13.14
N GLY A 138 -6.82 -8.07 -12.56
CA GLY A 138 -6.04 -6.94 -12.04
C GLY A 138 -5.70 -5.93 -13.14
N ALA A 139 -5.24 -6.39 -14.30
CA ALA A 139 -4.92 -5.54 -15.44
C ALA A 139 -6.14 -4.77 -15.94
N ILE A 140 -7.29 -5.44 -16.08
CA ILE A 140 -8.54 -4.83 -16.57
C ILE A 140 -9.07 -3.74 -15.64
N PHE A 141 -8.98 -3.94 -14.32
CA PHE A 141 -9.60 -3.03 -13.34
C PHE A 141 -8.64 -2.06 -12.66
N THR A 142 -7.32 -2.23 -12.84
CA THR A 142 -6.29 -1.34 -12.24
C THR A 142 -5.67 -0.39 -13.25
N ILE A 143 -5.60 -0.74 -14.54
CA ILE A 143 -5.02 0.10 -15.60
C ILE A 143 -6.16 0.79 -16.37
N PRO A 144 -6.40 2.10 -16.19
CA PRO A 144 -7.58 2.77 -16.73
C PRO A 144 -7.59 2.98 -18.26
N THR A 145 -6.50 2.66 -18.97
CA THR A 145 -6.26 3.25 -20.29
C THR A 145 -6.20 2.32 -21.49
N ASP A 146 -6.22 0.99 -21.37
CA ASP A 146 -6.32 0.11 -22.55
C ASP A 146 -6.91 -1.27 -22.25
N PHE A 147 -8.24 -1.41 -22.40
CA PHE A 147 -8.91 -2.72 -22.40
C PHE A 147 -8.38 -3.65 -23.51
N ALA A 148 -7.91 -3.07 -24.62
CA ALA A 148 -7.38 -3.79 -25.77
C ALA A 148 -6.02 -4.45 -25.47
N SER A 149 -5.13 -3.77 -24.74
CA SER A 149 -3.81 -4.33 -24.41
C SER A 149 -3.92 -5.49 -23.43
N ALA A 150 -4.86 -5.44 -22.48
CA ALA A 150 -5.16 -6.55 -21.57
C ALA A 150 -5.62 -7.82 -22.32
N PHE A 151 -6.38 -7.65 -23.40
CA PHE A 151 -6.83 -8.77 -24.25
C PHE A 151 -5.68 -9.34 -25.11
N SER A 152 -4.77 -8.49 -25.58
CA SER A 152 -3.66 -8.90 -26.45
C SER A 152 -2.46 -9.49 -25.71
N THR A 153 -2.13 -9.01 -24.50
CA THR A 153 -0.97 -9.52 -23.72
C THR A 153 -1.29 -10.69 -22.80
N MET A 154 -2.55 -10.87 -22.37
CA MET A 154 -2.98 -11.97 -21.49
C MET A 154 -4.21 -12.70 -22.04
N LEU A 155 -4.17 -13.07 -23.32
CA LEU A 155 -5.28 -13.73 -24.02
C LEU A 155 -5.78 -15.01 -23.31
N PRO A 156 -4.92 -15.93 -22.81
CA PRO A 156 -5.40 -17.13 -22.13
C PRO A 156 -6.10 -16.82 -20.79
N GLY A 157 -5.54 -15.91 -19.99
CA GLY A 157 -6.12 -15.50 -18.71
C GLY A 157 -7.45 -14.75 -18.86
N THR A 158 -7.58 -13.91 -19.89
CA THR A 158 -8.82 -13.17 -20.18
C THR A 158 -9.94 -14.07 -20.69
N ILE A 159 -9.63 -15.05 -21.56
CA ILE A 159 -10.61 -16.07 -21.98
C ILE A 159 -11.10 -16.87 -20.77
N LEU A 160 -10.18 -17.33 -19.91
CA LEU A 160 -10.53 -18.09 -18.73
C LEU A 160 -11.39 -17.26 -17.75
N LEU A 161 -11.07 -15.97 -17.57
CA LEU A 161 -11.89 -15.03 -16.81
C LEU A 161 -13.30 -14.90 -17.43
N GLY A 162 -13.41 -14.76 -18.75
CA GLY A 162 -14.69 -14.70 -19.45
C GLY A 162 -15.56 -15.93 -19.22
N VAL A 163 -14.97 -17.13 -19.33
CA VAL A 163 -15.67 -18.41 -19.04
C VAL A 163 -16.14 -18.47 -17.58
N ILE A 164 -15.31 -18.03 -16.65
CA ILE A 164 -15.65 -17.96 -15.23
C ILE A 164 -16.83 -17.01 -15.00
N LEU A 165 -16.83 -15.83 -15.62
CA LEU A 165 -17.90 -14.84 -15.49
C LEU A 165 -19.20 -15.31 -16.13
N LEU A 166 -19.11 -16.04 -17.25
CA LEU A 166 -20.26 -16.70 -17.85
C LEU A 166 -20.86 -17.73 -16.89
N GLY A 167 -20.03 -18.56 -16.24
CA GLY A 167 -20.49 -19.48 -15.19
C GLY A 167 -21.14 -18.78 -14.00
N ALA A 168 -20.64 -17.60 -13.62
CA ALA A 168 -21.19 -16.78 -12.54
C ALA A 168 -22.56 -16.16 -12.88
N LEU A 169 -22.94 -16.11 -14.16
CA LEU A 169 -24.27 -15.69 -14.60
C LEU A 169 -25.34 -16.74 -14.26
N PHE A 170 -24.99 -18.03 -14.30
CA PHE A 170 -25.90 -19.15 -14.03
C PHE A 170 -25.87 -19.62 -12.59
N PHE A 171 -24.71 -19.54 -11.93
CA PHE A 171 -24.49 -20.06 -10.58
C PHE A 171 -23.89 -18.99 -9.66
N ASP A 172 -24.53 -18.80 -8.51
CA ASP A 172 -24.04 -17.89 -7.48
C ASP A 172 -22.58 -18.22 -7.09
N ARG A 173 -21.70 -17.23 -7.22
CA ARG A 173 -20.29 -17.31 -6.81
C ARG A 173 -19.54 -18.53 -7.34
N PHE A 174 -19.78 -18.88 -8.61
CA PHE A 174 -19.18 -20.04 -9.31
C PHE A 174 -17.67 -20.21 -9.04
N PHE A 175 -16.88 -19.17 -9.25
CA PHE A 175 -15.43 -19.22 -9.04
C PHE A 175 -15.05 -19.40 -7.58
N CYS A 176 -15.63 -18.60 -6.68
CA CYS A 176 -15.32 -18.69 -5.25
C CYS A 176 -15.70 -20.05 -4.64
N ARG A 177 -16.70 -20.73 -5.23
CA ARG A 177 -17.20 -22.03 -4.78
C ARG A 177 -16.38 -23.20 -5.33
N TYR A 178 -15.92 -23.13 -6.58
CA TYR A 178 -15.34 -24.29 -7.27
C TYR A 178 -13.89 -24.16 -7.73
N LEU A 179 -13.38 -22.95 -7.96
CA LEU A 179 -12.07 -22.76 -8.63
C LEU A 179 -11.09 -21.91 -7.81
N CYS A 180 -11.54 -21.18 -6.79
CA CYS A 180 -10.70 -20.24 -6.07
C CYS A 180 -9.70 -20.95 -5.12
N PRO A 181 -8.37 -20.86 -5.37
CA PRO A 181 -7.35 -21.51 -4.53
C PRO A 181 -7.27 -20.89 -3.12
N LEU A 182 -7.37 -19.57 -2.98
CA LEU A 182 -7.51 -18.95 -1.64
C LEU A 182 -8.78 -19.40 -0.93
N GLY A 183 -9.87 -19.62 -1.68
CA GLY A 183 -11.10 -20.20 -1.15
C GLY A 183 -10.90 -21.61 -0.62
N ALA A 184 -9.96 -22.39 -1.17
CA ALA A 184 -9.59 -23.70 -0.66
C ALA A 184 -8.85 -23.58 0.68
N ILE A 185 -7.81 -22.74 0.75
CA ILE A 185 -7.02 -22.48 1.96
C ILE A 185 -7.94 -21.98 3.08
N PHE A 186 -8.69 -20.91 2.81
CA PHE A 186 -9.60 -20.35 3.80
C PHE A 186 -10.74 -21.30 4.18
N SER A 187 -11.08 -22.30 3.38
CA SER A 187 -12.06 -23.32 3.80
C SER A 187 -11.60 -24.17 4.95
N VAL A 188 -10.36 -24.61 4.86
CA VAL A 188 -9.75 -25.46 5.88
C VAL A 188 -9.58 -24.65 7.15
N VAL A 189 -8.99 -23.46 7.00
CA VAL A 189 -8.61 -22.60 8.12
C VAL A 189 -9.83 -21.99 8.84
N SER A 190 -10.87 -21.55 8.11
CA SER A 190 -12.06 -20.92 8.70
C SER A 190 -12.99 -21.87 9.47
N ARG A 191 -12.70 -23.18 9.50
CA ARG A 191 -13.42 -24.14 10.34
C ARG A 191 -13.26 -23.83 11.84
N LEU A 192 -12.16 -23.17 12.22
CA LEU A 192 -11.81 -22.77 13.58
C LEU A 192 -12.48 -21.46 14.05
N ARG A 193 -13.30 -20.81 13.22
CA ARG A 193 -13.92 -19.52 13.55
C ARG A 193 -14.69 -19.51 14.87
N PHE A 194 -14.63 -18.38 15.57
CA PHE A 194 -15.30 -18.17 16.86
C PHE A 194 -16.82 -18.01 16.74
N GLY A 195 -17.29 -17.22 15.78
CA GLY A 195 -18.72 -16.98 15.55
C GLY A 195 -19.32 -17.96 14.54
N LYS A 196 -20.27 -18.81 14.97
CA LYS A 196 -20.99 -19.78 14.12
C LYS A 196 -22.47 -19.49 14.11
N ILE A 197 -23.09 -19.54 12.94
CA ILE A 197 -24.56 -19.40 12.82
C ILE A 197 -25.21 -20.63 13.46
N LYS A 198 -26.03 -20.40 14.48
CA LYS A 198 -26.89 -21.39 15.13
C LYS A 198 -28.30 -21.25 14.55
N LYS A 199 -28.92 -22.37 14.19
CA LYS A 199 -30.28 -22.41 13.63
C LYS A 199 -30.91 -23.72 14.08
N GLU A 200 -31.85 -23.64 15.01
CA GLU A 200 -32.46 -24.83 15.58
C GLU A 200 -33.37 -25.52 14.56
N ARG A 201 -33.21 -26.84 14.32
CA ARG A 201 -34.04 -27.55 13.33
C ARG A 201 -35.51 -27.64 13.73
N SER A 202 -35.81 -27.73 15.03
CA SER A 202 -37.18 -27.76 15.57
C SER A 202 -38.02 -26.57 15.05
N GLY A 203 -37.43 -25.37 14.98
CA GLY A 203 -38.08 -24.16 14.48
C GLY A 203 -38.27 -24.08 12.96
N CYS A 204 -37.69 -24.99 12.17
CA CYS A 204 -37.70 -24.93 10.70
C CYS A 204 -38.78 -25.79 10.02
N GLY A 205 -39.10 -26.98 10.55
CA GLY A 205 -39.93 -27.96 9.82
C GLY A 205 -39.37 -28.27 8.42
N ALA A 206 -40.23 -28.41 7.40
CA ALA A 206 -39.87 -28.66 5.99
C ALA A 206 -39.36 -27.42 5.22
N CYS A 207 -38.95 -26.35 5.90
CA CYS A 207 -38.54 -25.11 5.24
C CYS A 207 -37.08 -25.15 4.74
N HIS A 208 -36.90 -24.94 3.42
CA HIS A 208 -35.57 -24.89 2.79
C HIS A 208 -35.11 -23.47 2.36
N ILE A 209 -35.81 -22.40 2.78
CA ILE A 209 -35.52 -21.03 2.32
C ILE A 209 -34.07 -20.61 2.61
N CYS A 210 -33.56 -20.84 3.81
CA CYS A 210 -32.19 -20.49 4.17
C CYS A 210 -31.14 -21.19 3.29
N THR A 211 -31.35 -22.48 2.99
CA THR A 211 -30.51 -23.27 2.06
C THR A 211 -30.60 -22.71 0.66
N ASN A 212 -31.82 -22.43 0.20
CA ASN A 212 -32.13 -21.95 -1.14
C ASN A 212 -31.61 -20.55 -1.45
N SER A 213 -31.36 -19.73 -0.42
CA SER A 213 -30.79 -18.40 -0.53
C SER A 213 -29.29 -18.34 -0.17
N CYS A 214 -28.65 -19.47 0.11
CA CYS A 214 -27.22 -19.50 0.43
C CYS A 214 -26.39 -19.43 -0.86
N PRO A 215 -25.62 -18.35 -1.12
CA PRO A 215 -24.84 -18.23 -2.35
C PRO A 215 -23.71 -19.27 -2.44
N MET A 216 -23.25 -19.81 -1.30
CA MET A 216 -22.26 -20.89 -1.23
C MET A 216 -22.88 -22.29 -1.24
N GLY A 217 -24.21 -22.38 -1.37
CA GLY A 217 -24.99 -23.62 -1.35
C GLY A 217 -24.66 -24.52 -0.18
N ILE A 218 -24.73 -23.98 1.02
CA ILE A 218 -24.60 -24.76 2.26
C ILE A 218 -25.98 -25.32 2.60
N GLU A 219 -26.03 -26.62 2.87
CA GLU A 219 -27.24 -27.36 3.24
C GLU A 219 -27.70 -27.04 4.67
N LEU A 220 -28.19 -25.81 4.86
CA LEU A 220 -28.61 -25.28 6.16
C LEU A 220 -29.76 -26.10 6.77
N TYR A 221 -30.58 -26.78 5.98
CA TYR A 221 -31.67 -27.60 6.50
C TYR A 221 -31.21 -28.85 7.25
N LYS A 222 -30.03 -29.40 6.94
CA LYS A 222 -29.49 -30.64 7.57
C LYS A 222 -28.73 -30.38 8.87
N VAL A 223 -28.42 -29.13 9.21
CA VAL A 223 -27.52 -28.79 10.33
C VAL A 223 -28.14 -27.79 11.31
N ASP A 224 -27.89 -28.02 12.61
CA ASP A 224 -28.26 -27.08 13.67
C ASP A 224 -27.25 -25.94 13.83
N VAL A 225 -25.97 -26.21 13.52
CA VAL A 225 -24.88 -25.23 13.60
C VAL A 225 -24.06 -25.26 12.32
N VAL A 226 -23.85 -24.10 11.71
CA VAL A 226 -23.07 -23.96 10.48
C VAL A 226 -21.58 -24.07 10.79
N LYS A 227 -21.06 -25.30 10.78
CA LYS A 227 -19.63 -25.62 10.93
C LYS A 227 -18.87 -25.67 9.61
N SER A 228 -19.56 -25.57 8.47
CA SER A 228 -18.92 -25.59 7.16
C SER A 228 -17.98 -24.40 7.00
N GLY A 229 -16.74 -24.69 6.61
CA GLY A 229 -15.74 -23.68 6.25
C GLY A 229 -16.16 -22.85 5.04
N GLU A 230 -17.11 -23.30 4.21
CA GLU A 230 -17.65 -22.56 3.05
C GLU A 230 -18.47 -21.32 3.42
N CYS A 231 -18.80 -21.14 4.69
CA CYS A 231 -19.63 -20.03 5.11
C CYS A 231 -18.84 -18.70 5.13
N ILE A 232 -19.15 -17.82 4.17
CA ILE A 232 -18.58 -16.48 4.05
C ILE A 232 -19.21 -15.41 4.96
N ASN A 233 -20.05 -15.81 5.91
CA ASN A 233 -20.74 -14.90 6.84
C ASN A 233 -21.50 -13.74 6.15
N CYS A 234 -22.08 -14.00 4.97
CA CYS A 234 -22.87 -13.03 4.20
C CYS A 234 -24.23 -12.67 4.82
N MET A 235 -24.64 -13.36 5.89
CA MET A 235 -25.90 -13.17 6.63
C MET A 235 -27.20 -13.27 5.81
N ASN A 236 -27.14 -13.77 4.58
CA ASN A 236 -28.33 -13.87 3.73
C ASN A 236 -29.39 -14.78 4.36
N CYS A 237 -28.98 -15.92 4.92
CA CYS A 237 -29.87 -16.87 5.59
C CYS A 237 -30.61 -16.29 6.81
N VAL A 238 -30.01 -15.32 7.51
CA VAL A 238 -30.62 -14.62 8.65
C VAL A 238 -31.67 -13.63 8.15
N ASN A 239 -31.37 -12.91 7.06
CA ASN A 239 -32.26 -11.87 6.53
C ASN A 239 -33.52 -12.46 5.87
N VAL A 240 -33.38 -13.57 5.12
CA VAL A 240 -34.51 -14.18 4.39
C VAL A 240 -35.42 -15.05 5.27
N CYS A 241 -35.03 -15.37 6.51
CA CYS A 241 -35.78 -16.31 7.33
C CYS A 241 -37.08 -15.67 7.86
N PRO A 242 -38.28 -16.15 7.48
CA PRO A 242 -39.53 -15.59 7.97
C PRO A 242 -39.75 -15.81 9.47
N ARG A 243 -39.16 -16.88 10.02
CA ARG A 243 -39.27 -17.26 11.44
C ARG A 243 -38.16 -16.68 12.32
N SER A 244 -37.23 -15.88 11.76
CA SER A 244 -36.07 -15.33 12.49
C SER A 244 -35.24 -16.39 13.25
N ASN A 245 -35.18 -17.63 12.74
CA ASN A 245 -34.56 -18.76 13.43
C ASN A 245 -33.02 -18.74 13.40
N PRO A 246 -32.33 -18.43 12.28
CA PRO A 246 -30.88 -18.35 12.28
C PRO A 246 -30.35 -17.17 13.11
N VAL A 247 -29.46 -17.45 14.06
CA VAL A 247 -28.82 -16.48 14.96
C VAL A 247 -27.30 -16.61 14.87
N TYR A 248 -26.58 -15.48 14.92
CA TYR A 248 -25.12 -15.41 14.96
C TYR A 248 -24.65 -14.81 16.30
N PRO A 249 -24.28 -15.62 17.30
CA PRO A 249 -23.73 -15.15 18.58
C PRO A 249 -22.25 -14.71 18.41
N PRO A 250 -21.74 -13.73 19.21
CA PRO A 250 -22.35 -13.06 20.37
C PRO A 250 -23.12 -11.76 20.05
N PHE A 251 -23.21 -11.37 18.78
CA PHE A 251 -23.75 -10.06 18.40
C PHE A 251 -25.29 -10.04 18.29
N SER A 252 -25.96 -9.22 19.11
CA SER A 252 -27.42 -9.01 19.10
C SER A 252 -27.94 -8.45 17.76
N LYS A 253 -29.24 -8.58 17.46
CA LYS A 253 -29.86 -8.22 16.15
C LYS A 253 -29.48 -6.82 15.59
N LYS A 254 -29.21 -5.81 16.42
CA LYS A 254 -28.82 -4.44 16.00
C LYS A 254 -27.30 -4.23 15.90
N THR A 255 -26.51 -5.03 16.62
CA THR A 255 -25.05 -4.90 16.78
C THR A 255 -24.25 -5.59 15.65
N LYS A 256 -24.92 -6.15 14.64
CA LYS A 256 -24.34 -7.11 13.68
C LYS A 256 -23.52 -6.52 12.54
N LEU A 257 -23.60 -5.21 12.32
CA LEU A 257 -23.21 -4.59 11.04
C LEU A 257 -22.14 -3.49 11.17
N TRP A 258 -22.11 -2.76 12.30
CA TRP A 258 -21.00 -1.86 12.62
C TRP A 258 -19.71 -2.65 12.83
N ALA A 259 -19.74 -3.83 13.47
CA ALA A 259 -18.56 -4.70 13.58
C ALA A 259 -17.99 -5.10 12.20
N ALA A 260 -18.87 -5.40 11.25
CA ALA A 260 -18.52 -5.69 9.86
C ALA A 260 -17.89 -4.48 9.14
N SER A 261 -18.44 -3.29 9.37
CA SER A 261 -17.95 -2.04 8.80
C SER A 261 -16.62 -1.61 9.44
N VAL A 262 -16.47 -1.76 10.75
CA VAL A 262 -15.24 -1.50 11.51
C VAL A 262 -14.12 -2.42 11.03
N VAL A 263 -14.38 -3.71 10.86
CA VAL A 263 -13.38 -4.65 10.32
C VAL A 263 -12.97 -4.23 8.90
N ALA A 264 -13.93 -3.89 8.03
CA ALA A 264 -13.62 -3.44 6.67
C ALA A 264 -12.82 -2.12 6.66
N ILE A 265 -13.19 -1.14 7.51
CA ILE A 265 -12.48 0.14 7.66
C ILE A 265 -11.07 -0.07 8.24
N SER A 266 -10.91 -0.94 9.23
CA SER A 266 -9.60 -1.31 9.78
C SER A 266 -8.71 -1.97 8.72
N PHE A 267 -9.29 -2.81 7.85
CA PHE A 267 -8.58 -3.39 6.72
C PHE A 267 -8.17 -2.37 5.67
N VAL A 268 -9.06 -1.43 5.35
CA VAL A 268 -8.76 -0.31 4.44
C VAL A 268 -7.64 0.54 5.02
N GLY A 269 -7.74 0.91 6.30
CA GLY A 269 -6.72 1.65 7.03
C GLY A 269 -5.37 0.92 7.03
N LEU A 270 -5.36 -0.38 7.34
CA LEU A 270 -4.13 -1.18 7.35
C LEU A 270 -3.52 -1.33 5.95
N TYR A 271 -4.34 -1.45 4.90
CA TYR A 271 -3.86 -1.51 3.53
C TYR A 271 -3.22 -0.19 3.08
N TYR A 272 -3.86 0.95 3.33
CA TYR A 272 -3.31 2.25 2.95
C TYR A 272 -2.13 2.67 3.83
N VAL A 273 -2.14 2.35 5.14
CA VAL A 273 -0.96 2.53 6.02
C VAL A 273 0.16 1.59 5.59
N GLY A 274 -0.17 0.38 5.15
CA GLY A 274 0.77 -0.57 4.54
C GLY A 274 1.43 -0.02 3.27
N ASN A 275 0.65 0.58 2.38
CA ASN A 275 1.15 1.07 1.09
C ASN A 275 1.83 2.46 1.15
N LEU A 276 1.35 3.36 2.03
CA LEU A 276 1.87 4.72 2.20
C LEU A 276 2.91 4.82 3.31
N GLY A 277 2.72 4.11 4.42
CA GLY A 277 3.56 4.20 5.61
C GLY A 277 4.78 3.31 5.56
N VAL A 278 4.70 2.12 4.96
CA VAL A 278 5.80 1.15 5.01
C VAL A 278 6.91 1.47 3.99
N ASN A 279 6.59 2.16 2.89
CA ASN A 279 7.61 2.59 1.93
C ASN A 279 8.41 3.82 2.40
N GLN A 280 7.84 4.72 3.22
CA GLN A 280 8.55 5.90 3.74
C GLN A 280 9.04 5.76 5.18
N LEU A 281 8.25 5.18 6.10
CA LEU A 281 8.62 5.11 7.52
C LEU A 281 9.70 4.04 7.80
N TYR A 282 9.88 3.06 6.92
CA TYR A 282 10.89 2.01 7.09
C TYR A 282 12.26 2.40 6.54
N ALA A 283 12.33 3.29 5.54
CA ALA A 283 13.60 3.87 5.08
C ALA A 283 14.31 4.63 6.20
N ASP A 284 13.56 5.42 6.99
CA ASP A 284 14.12 6.20 8.09
C ASP A 284 14.29 5.40 9.40
N SER A 285 13.36 4.50 9.73
CA SER A 285 13.34 3.85 11.05
C SER A 285 14.29 2.64 11.17
N PHE A 286 14.62 1.97 10.05
CA PHE A 286 15.52 0.80 10.04
C PHE A 286 17.00 1.20 9.88
N ALA A 287 17.29 2.27 9.12
CA ALA A 287 18.63 2.84 9.01
C ALA A 287 19.15 3.34 10.37
N THR A 288 18.26 3.89 11.20
CA THR A 288 18.59 4.43 12.52
C THR A 288 18.81 3.34 13.57
N SER A 289 18.17 2.16 13.45
CA SER A 289 18.21 1.13 14.50
C SER A 289 19.33 0.11 14.39
N LEU A 290 20.08 0.06 13.28
CA LEU A 290 21.15 -0.94 13.09
C LEU A 290 22.51 -0.35 12.70
N GLY A 291 22.63 0.97 12.51
CA GLY A 291 23.89 1.56 12.04
C GLY A 291 24.37 0.98 10.70
N VAL A 292 23.45 0.44 9.89
CA VAL A 292 23.72 -0.10 8.56
C VAL A 292 23.43 1.01 7.56
N THR A 293 24.48 1.70 7.13
CA THR A 293 24.40 2.62 5.99
C THR A 293 24.25 1.79 4.72
N THR A 294 23.03 1.68 4.18
CA THR A 294 22.85 1.09 2.85
C THR A 294 23.28 2.14 1.83
N THR A 295 24.55 2.14 1.47
CA THR A 295 25.02 2.96 0.35
C THR A 295 24.67 2.23 -0.95
N THR A 296 23.67 2.73 -1.65
CA THR A 296 23.42 2.38 -3.05
C THR A 296 24.61 2.88 -3.87
N TYR A 297 25.35 1.97 -4.50
CA TYR A 297 26.43 2.34 -5.43
C TYR A 297 26.00 1.99 -6.86
N TYR A 298 26.32 2.87 -7.80
CA TYR A 298 26.15 2.59 -9.22
C TYR A 298 27.38 1.85 -9.74
N LYS A 299 27.17 0.82 -10.54
CA LYS A 299 28.25 0.16 -11.28
C LYS A 299 28.76 1.12 -12.35
N ASP A 300 30.09 1.22 -12.45
CA ASP A 300 30.74 1.99 -13.50
C ASP A 300 30.42 1.41 -14.88
N GLY A 301 30.14 2.29 -15.83
CA GLY A 301 29.73 1.92 -17.18
C GLY A 301 28.86 2.99 -17.83
N THR A 302 28.50 2.74 -19.08
CA THR A 302 27.62 3.61 -19.86
C THR A 302 26.27 2.92 -20.02
N TYR A 303 25.21 3.61 -19.59
CA TYR A 303 23.86 3.09 -19.53
C TYR A 303 22.92 3.96 -20.35
N THR A 304 22.09 3.34 -21.18
CA THR A 304 21.08 4.06 -21.96
C THR A 304 19.75 4.04 -21.25
N GLY A 305 19.07 5.18 -21.24
CA GLY A 305 17.74 5.33 -20.66
C GLY A 305 16.84 6.20 -21.53
N SER A 306 15.54 5.99 -21.38
CA SER A 306 14.52 6.64 -22.22
C SER A 306 13.45 7.34 -21.38
N GLY A 307 12.97 8.48 -21.86
CA GLY A 307 11.95 9.28 -21.21
C GLY A 307 11.09 10.03 -22.22
N ASN A 308 9.86 10.36 -21.85
CA ASN A 308 8.93 11.01 -22.77
C ASN A 308 9.09 12.54 -22.72
N GLY A 309 9.52 13.14 -23.82
CA GLY A 309 9.66 14.59 -23.99
C GLY A 309 8.37 15.26 -24.44
N TYR A 310 8.45 16.49 -24.94
CA TYR A 310 7.26 17.24 -25.37
C TYR A 310 6.65 16.71 -26.67
N ARG A 311 7.47 16.20 -27.61
CA ARG A 311 7.02 15.71 -28.93
C ARG A 311 7.39 14.26 -29.26
N GLY A 312 8.18 13.61 -28.41
CA GLY A 312 8.56 12.23 -28.61
C GLY A 312 9.53 11.75 -27.54
N THR A 313 10.02 10.53 -27.72
CA THR A 313 10.94 9.90 -26.78
C THR A 313 12.33 10.54 -26.86
N ILE A 314 12.88 10.88 -25.71
CA ILE A 314 14.26 11.31 -25.52
C ILE A 314 15.04 10.11 -25.01
N THR A 315 16.14 9.75 -25.69
CA THR A 315 17.04 8.68 -25.30
C THR A 315 18.40 9.27 -24.95
N LEU A 316 18.85 9.02 -23.71
CA LEU A 316 20.10 9.53 -23.19
C LEU A 316 21.05 8.39 -22.84
N SER A 317 22.34 8.67 -22.96
CA SER A 317 23.43 7.80 -22.53
C SER A 317 24.11 8.44 -21.32
N VAL A 318 24.09 7.73 -20.19
CA VAL A 318 24.63 8.19 -18.90
C VAL A 318 25.90 7.39 -18.60
N THR A 319 27.02 8.08 -18.41
CA THR A 319 28.29 7.46 -18.06
C THR A 319 28.55 7.62 -16.56
N ILE A 320 28.89 6.51 -15.92
CA ILE A 320 29.16 6.41 -14.50
C ILE A 320 30.60 5.96 -14.31
N SER A 321 31.36 6.69 -13.51
CA SER A 321 32.73 6.33 -13.11
C SER A 321 32.97 6.67 -11.65
N GLY A 322 33.58 5.75 -10.91
CA GLY A 322 33.75 5.86 -9.45
C GLY A 322 32.41 5.94 -8.71
N GLY A 323 31.36 5.31 -9.24
CA GLY A 323 30.01 5.36 -8.66
C GLY A 323 29.29 6.71 -8.77
N LYS A 324 29.81 7.64 -9.59
CA LYS A 324 29.23 8.97 -9.84
C LYS A 324 28.89 9.16 -11.31
N ILE A 325 27.84 9.93 -11.57
CA ILE A 325 27.46 10.38 -12.91
C ILE A 325 28.51 11.38 -13.38
N THR A 326 29.31 11.01 -14.38
CA THR A 326 30.36 11.87 -14.92
C THR A 326 29.94 12.56 -16.20
N ASP A 327 29.06 11.95 -16.98
CA ASP A 327 28.66 12.48 -18.28
C ASP A 327 27.26 12.01 -18.68
N ILE A 328 26.53 12.85 -19.41
CA ILE A 328 25.21 12.54 -19.96
C ILE A 328 25.15 13.10 -21.39
N THR A 329 24.95 12.22 -22.36
CA THR A 329 24.88 12.56 -23.79
C THR A 329 23.54 12.18 -24.39
N THR A 330 23.12 12.94 -25.40
CA THR A 330 21.89 12.62 -26.15
C THR A 330 22.20 11.57 -27.21
N VAL A 331 21.48 10.44 -27.18
CA VAL A 331 21.57 9.37 -28.20
C VAL A 331 20.57 9.63 -29.31
N SER A 332 19.33 9.96 -28.94
CA SER A 332 18.29 10.40 -29.86
C SER A 332 17.29 11.30 -29.15
N GLU A 333 16.81 12.30 -29.85
CA GLU A 333 15.76 13.19 -29.36
C GLU A 333 14.79 13.48 -30.50
N SER A 334 13.51 13.58 -30.16
CA SER A 334 12.41 13.87 -31.10
C SER A 334 11.62 15.10 -30.64
N ASP A 335 12.30 16.01 -29.94
CA ASP A 335 11.69 17.18 -29.32
C ASP A 335 11.85 18.43 -30.22
N ASN A 336 11.65 19.63 -29.68
CA ASN A 336 11.71 20.89 -30.42
C ASN A 336 12.94 21.75 -30.03
N SER A 337 13.04 22.95 -30.60
CA SER A 337 14.13 23.92 -30.38
C SER A 337 14.36 24.36 -28.91
N GLN A 338 13.49 23.98 -27.98
CA GLN A 338 13.64 24.25 -26.54
C GLN A 338 14.35 23.11 -25.80
N TYR A 339 14.59 21.97 -26.45
CA TYR A 339 15.28 20.82 -25.89
C TYR A 339 16.68 21.18 -25.39
N ASP A 340 17.50 21.86 -26.20
CA ASP A 340 18.88 22.20 -25.83
C ASP A 340 18.98 23.03 -24.54
N ARG A 341 18.01 23.94 -24.35
CA ARG A 341 17.90 24.76 -23.14
C ARG A 341 17.53 23.91 -21.93
N ALA A 342 16.61 22.96 -22.09
CA ALA A 342 16.25 22.02 -21.04
C ALA A 342 17.42 21.07 -20.72
N PHE A 343 18.08 20.54 -21.75
CA PHE A 343 19.18 19.60 -21.65
C PHE A 343 20.35 20.20 -20.89
N SER A 344 20.88 21.33 -21.34
CA SER A 344 22.03 22.00 -20.70
C SER A 344 21.79 22.31 -19.21
N THR A 345 20.60 22.81 -18.86
CA THR A 345 20.29 23.19 -17.48
C THR A 345 20.05 21.97 -16.59
N VAL A 346 19.23 21.01 -17.05
CA VAL A 346 18.85 19.84 -16.24
C VAL A 346 20.03 18.89 -16.09
N VAL A 347 20.82 18.65 -17.15
CA VAL A 347 21.99 17.76 -17.09
C VAL A 347 23.08 18.31 -16.16
N SER A 348 23.35 19.62 -16.22
CA SER A 348 24.34 20.23 -15.31
C SER A 348 23.88 20.16 -13.84
N GLU A 349 22.60 20.34 -13.56
CA GLU A 349 22.03 20.18 -12.22
C GLU A 349 22.10 18.72 -11.77
N ILE A 350 21.83 17.75 -12.65
CA ILE A 350 21.93 16.31 -12.33
C ILE A 350 23.37 15.91 -12.02
N ILE A 351 24.34 16.33 -12.83
CA ILE A 351 25.76 16.00 -12.61
C ILE A 351 26.27 16.66 -11.32
N SER A 352 25.85 17.89 -11.01
CA SER A 352 26.28 18.58 -9.78
C SER A 352 25.62 18.03 -8.51
N THR A 353 24.33 17.71 -8.56
CA THR A 353 23.58 17.19 -7.41
C THR A 353 23.68 15.67 -7.26
N GLN A 354 24.15 14.96 -8.30
CA GLN A 354 24.14 13.50 -8.39
C GLN A 354 22.75 12.90 -8.15
N SER A 355 21.69 13.64 -8.52
CA SER A 355 20.30 13.27 -8.29
C SER A 355 19.46 13.57 -9.52
N THR A 356 18.44 12.75 -9.77
CA THR A 356 17.43 13.04 -10.80
C THR A 356 16.32 13.94 -10.27
N ASP A 357 16.29 14.28 -8.97
CA ASP A 357 15.31 15.21 -8.38
C ASP A 357 15.76 16.67 -8.49
N VAL A 358 15.91 17.12 -9.74
CA VAL A 358 16.31 18.49 -10.08
C VAL A 358 15.13 19.31 -10.60
N SER A 359 15.26 20.62 -10.59
CA SER A 359 14.16 21.51 -11.01
C SER A 359 13.88 21.43 -12.51
N THR A 360 12.62 21.58 -12.91
CA THR A 360 12.27 21.72 -14.34
C THR A 360 12.53 23.14 -14.82
N VAL A 361 12.90 23.29 -16.10
CA VAL A 361 13.17 24.59 -16.70
C VAL A 361 11.85 25.24 -17.15
N SER A 362 11.65 26.50 -16.78
CA SER A 362 10.45 27.26 -17.17
C SER A 362 10.30 27.34 -18.69
N GLY A 363 9.13 26.97 -19.21
CA GLY A 363 8.84 26.87 -20.64
C GLY A 363 9.17 25.52 -21.28
N CYS A 364 9.98 24.68 -20.60
CA CYS A 364 10.44 23.39 -21.13
C CYS A 364 10.04 22.21 -20.22
N THR A 365 8.94 22.35 -19.46
CA THR A 365 8.58 21.40 -18.37
C THR A 365 8.49 19.95 -18.83
N TYR A 366 7.90 19.70 -20.01
CA TYR A 366 7.78 18.35 -20.56
C TYR A 366 9.14 17.77 -20.97
N SER A 367 9.98 18.55 -21.66
CA SER A 367 11.34 18.14 -22.04
C SER A 367 12.24 17.92 -20.82
N SER A 368 12.15 18.78 -19.80
CA SER A 368 12.87 18.61 -18.53
C SER A 368 12.46 17.32 -17.80
N ASN A 369 11.16 17.03 -17.73
CA ASN A 369 10.68 15.77 -17.14
C ASN A 369 11.10 14.55 -17.97
N GLY A 370 11.14 14.66 -19.29
CA GLY A 370 11.66 13.63 -20.19
C GLY A 370 13.13 13.31 -19.92
N ILE A 371 13.98 14.33 -19.79
CA ILE A 371 15.40 14.19 -19.43
C ILE A 371 15.57 13.54 -18.05
N LYS A 372 14.86 14.04 -17.02
CA LYS A 372 14.89 13.46 -15.66
C LYS A 372 14.51 11.97 -15.67
N SER A 373 13.49 11.62 -16.44
CA SER A 373 13.00 10.24 -16.56
C SER A 373 13.98 9.34 -17.31
N ALA A 374 14.59 9.84 -18.39
CA ALA A 374 15.59 9.10 -19.16
C ALA A 374 16.85 8.80 -18.33
N VAL A 375 17.31 9.77 -17.53
CA VAL A 375 18.43 9.54 -16.61
C VAL A 375 18.05 8.56 -15.50
N ALA A 376 16.85 8.67 -14.92
CA ALA A 376 16.38 7.74 -13.89
C ALA A 376 16.30 6.30 -14.41
N ASP A 377 15.81 6.10 -15.64
CA ASP A 377 15.78 4.79 -16.32
C ASP A 377 17.19 4.23 -16.56
N ALA A 378 18.15 5.08 -16.94
CA ALA A 378 19.55 4.67 -17.10
C ALA A 378 20.19 4.27 -15.75
N LEU A 379 19.96 5.06 -14.69
CA LEU A 379 20.50 4.80 -13.35
C LEU A 379 19.91 3.52 -12.74
N ALA A 380 18.62 3.23 -12.98
CA ALA A 380 17.99 1.99 -12.51
C ALA A 380 18.70 0.73 -13.05
N LYS A 381 19.26 0.80 -14.26
CA LYS A 381 20.04 -0.28 -14.89
C LYS A 381 21.46 -0.40 -14.33
N ALA A 382 21.93 0.61 -13.62
CA ALA A 382 23.28 0.69 -13.04
C ALA A 382 23.33 0.35 -11.54
N VAL A 383 22.19 0.20 -10.85
CA VAL A 383 22.15 -0.06 -9.41
C VAL A 383 22.73 -1.43 -9.07
N VAL A 384 23.68 -1.46 -8.13
CA VAL A 384 24.16 -2.69 -7.48
C VAL A 384 24.02 -2.55 -5.96
N THR A 385 23.23 -3.43 -5.35
CA THR A 385 23.09 -3.48 -3.88
C THR A 385 24.22 -4.35 -3.32
N SER A 386 25.19 -3.74 -2.63
CA SER A 386 26.25 -4.47 -1.92
C SER A 386 26.07 -4.31 -0.41
N THR A 387 25.81 -5.42 0.28
CA THR A 387 25.72 -5.47 1.75
C THR A 387 27.10 -5.67 2.33
N VAL A 388 27.74 -4.61 2.84
CA VAL A 388 28.99 -4.75 3.58
C VAL A 388 28.68 -4.97 5.06
N SER A 389 28.87 -6.21 5.53
CA SER A 389 28.90 -6.53 6.95
C SER A 389 30.31 -6.30 7.49
N SER A 390 30.47 -5.38 8.43
CA SER A 390 31.70 -5.27 9.21
C SER A 390 31.75 -6.41 10.24
N SER A 391 32.30 -7.56 9.86
CA SER A 391 32.72 -8.58 10.80
C SER A 391 34.12 -8.26 11.30
N SER A 392 34.23 -7.68 12.50
CA SER A 392 35.46 -7.75 13.27
C SER A 392 35.49 -9.09 14.00
N SER A 393 36.24 -10.01 13.41
CA SER A 393 36.70 -11.26 14.00
C SER A 393 37.67 -11.01 15.16
N ALA A 394 37.48 -11.75 16.25
CA ALA A 394 38.59 -12.17 17.10
C ALA A 394 38.35 -13.63 17.51
N THR A 395 39.23 -14.48 17.01
CA THR A 395 39.26 -15.93 17.13
C THR A 395 40.01 -16.37 18.40
N SER A 396 39.39 -17.30 19.14
CA SER A 396 39.93 -18.41 19.93
C SER A 396 41.08 -18.23 20.93
N SER A 397 40.86 -18.72 22.15
CA SER A 397 41.80 -19.60 22.88
C SER A 397 41.05 -20.44 23.94
N ALA A 398 41.65 -21.57 24.28
CA ALA A 398 41.03 -22.80 24.73
C ALA A 398 40.91 -23.01 26.26
N ALA A 399 40.12 -24.04 26.59
CA ALA A 399 40.39 -25.08 27.62
C ALA A 399 40.09 -24.84 29.12
N THR A 400 39.14 -25.68 29.60
CA THR A 400 39.20 -26.52 30.82
C THR A 400 38.68 -25.97 32.18
N THR A 401 37.51 -26.53 32.56
CA THR A 401 37.09 -27.08 33.87
C THR A 401 37.34 -26.30 35.17
N SER A 402 36.24 -25.92 35.87
CA SER A 402 35.88 -26.37 37.24
C SER A 402 34.71 -25.57 37.85
N SER A 403 33.66 -26.31 38.21
CA SER A 403 32.80 -26.29 39.42
C SER A 403 32.56 -25.04 40.29
N ALA A 404 31.28 -24.92 40.69
CA ALA A 404 30.71 -24.38 41.95
C ALA A 404 30.61 -22.85 42.10
N SER A 405 29.69 -22.23 42.85
CA SER A 405 28.34 -22.48 43.37
C SER A 405 27.93 -21.17 44.07
N SER A 406 26.62 -20.84 44.06
CA SER A 406 25.85 -20.16 45.13
C SER A 406 26.01 -18.65 45.48
N SER A 407 24.82 -18.03 45.62
CA SER A 407 24.34 -17.03 46.60
C SER A 407 24.97 -15.63 46.60
N SER A 408 24.27 -14.56 46.19
CA SER A 408 23.13 -13.85 46.82
C SER A 408 23.50 -12.87 47.95
N SER A 409 22.94 -11.66 47.79
CA SER A 409 22.46 -10.71 48.82
C SER A 409 23.42 -9.62 49.36
N SER A 410 23.01 -8.36 49.08
CA SER A 410 22.84 -7.21 49.99
C SER A 410 23.91 -6.94 51.08
N SER A 411 24.38 -5.74 51.37
CA SER A 411 23.62 -4.52 51.68
C SER A 411 24.61 -3.36 51.99
N SER A 412 24.26 -2.14 51.58
CA SER A 412 24.27 -0.86 52.34
C SER A 412 25.44 -0.36 53.21
N SER A 413 25.57 0.98 53.17
CA SER A 413 26.10 1.96 54.16
C SER A 413 27.44 2.59 53.69
N SER A 414 27.69 3.90 53.74
CA SER A 414 27.09 5.00 54.52
C SER A 414 27.71 6.36 54.13
N VAL A 415 26.88 7.43 54.17
CA VAL A 415 27.16 8.79 54.73
C VAL A 415 28.14 9.73 53.96
N LYS A 416 27.97 11.06 53.83
CA LYS A 416 26.90 12.06 54.00
C LYS A 416 27.49 13.45 53.67
N THR A 417 26.68 14.37 53.12
CA THR A 417 26.78 15.87 53.15
C THR A 417 27.86 16.52 52.26
N SER A 418 27.61 17.52 51.38
CA SER A 418 26.67 18.65 51.49
C SER A 418 26.34 19.30 50.12
N SER A 419 25.12 19.85 50.03
CA SER A 419 24.68 21.05 49.29
C SER A 419 24.89 21.19 47.76
N SER A 420 23.81 21.10 46.98
CA SER A 420 23.10 22.28 46.43
C SER A 420 21.95 21.90 45.48
N SER A 421 20.84 22.61 45.65
CA SER A 421 19.58 22.73 44.90
C SER A 421 19.62 22.64 43.36
N SER A 422 18.64 21.95 42.73
CA SER A 422 17.51 22.56 41.96
C SER A 422 16.88 21.62 40.92
N SER A 423 15.57 21.77 40.77
CA SER A 423 14.65 21.07 39.85
C SER A 423 14.96 21.19 38.35
N SER A 424 14.53 20.16 37.62
CA SER A 424 13.93 20.13 36.26
C SER A 424 14.35 21.19 35.24
N THR A 425 14.97 20.80 34.11
CA THR A 425 14.83 21.56 32.84
C THR A 425 15.01 20.68 31.59
N VAL A 426 14.12 20.95 30.64
CA VAL A 426 13.99 20.43 29.26
C VAL A 426 15.10 21.02 28.37
N VAL A 427 15.70 20.20 27.50
CA VAL A 427 16.71 20.65 26.52
C VAL A 427 16.03 21.34 25.32
N THR A 428 16.51 22.55 25.00
CA THR A 428 16.05 23.49 23.96
C THR A 428 16.61 23.21 22.55
N SER A 429 15.84 23.60 21.54
CA SER A 429 16.05 23.47 20.08
C SER A 429 17.11 24.44 19.50
N GLY A 430 17.82 23.99 18.46
CA GLY A 430 19.08 24.56 17.93
C GLY A 430 19.00 25.74 16.96
N TYR A 431 18.34 26.84 17.31
CA TYR A 431 18.52 28.12 16.62
C TYR A 431 19.09 29.18 17.56
N VAL A 432 20.06 29.96 17.08
CA VAL A 432 20.62 31.11 17.79
C VAL A 432 19.60 32.26 17.74
N ASP A 433 19.38 32.88 18.89
CA ASP A 433 18.51 34.05 19.00
C ASP A 433 19.13 35.24 18.25
N GLY A 434 18.31 35.93 17.45
CA GLY A 434 18.79 36.99 16.58
C GLY A 434 17.79 37.37 15.49
N THR A 435 18.14 38.38 14.71
CA THR A 435 17.35 38.79 13.55
C THR A 435 18.16 38.54 12.29
N TYR A 436 17.64 37.68 11.41
CA TYR A 436 18.32 37.21 10.22
C TYR A 436 17.56 37.62 8.97
N GLN A 437 18.28 37.89 7.88
CA GLN A 437 17.68 38.31 6.62
C GLN A 437 17.95 37.28 5.54
N GLY A 438 16.92 36.92 4.80
CA GLY A 438 17.03 36.00 3.68
C GLY A 438 16.23 36.49 2.48
N SER A 439 16.73 36.18 1.29
CA SER A 439 16.11 36.54 0.02
C SER A 439 15.71 35.30 -0.76
N GLY A 440 14.56 35.36 -1.42
CA GLY A 440 14.05 34.30 -2.28
C GLY A 440 13.40 34.87 -3.55
N SER A 441 13.48 34.10 -4.63
CA SER A 441 12.89 34.49 -5.92
C SER A 441 11.36 34.36 -5.88
N GLY A 442 10.67 35.49 -6.00
CA GLY A 442 9.21 35.59 -6.08
C GLY A 442 8.71 35.71 -7.52
N TYR A 443 7.44 36.07 -7.68
CA TYR A 443 6.85 36.30 -9.00
C TYR A 443 7.36 37.60 -9.60
N ARG A 444 8.21 37.51 -10.64
CA ARG A 444 8.81 38.65 -11.36
C ARG A 444 9.65 39.59 -10.49
N GLY A 445 10.27 39.08 -9.44
CA GLY A 445 11.32 39.77 -8.69
C GLY A 445 11.68 39.08 -7.38
N THR A 446 12.42 39.75 -6.51
CA THR A 446 13.03 39.18 -5.31
C THR A 446 12.28 39.61 -4.06
N ILE A 447 12.02 38.66 -3.17
CA ILE A 447 11.38 38.88 -1.87
C ILE A 447 12.47 38.74 -0.80
N THR A 448 12.73 39.81 -0.05
CA THR A 448 13.66 39.83 1.07
C THR A 448 12.87 39.97 2.37
N LEU A 449 13.07 39.02 3.27
CA LEU A 449 12.38 38.95 4.56
C LEU A 449 13.38 38.96 5.71
N SER A 450 12.96 39.55 6.82
CA SER A 450 13.66 39.51 8.09
C SER A 450 12.90 38.60 9.05
N VAL A 451 13.61 37.66 9.68
CA VAL A 451 13.09 36.65 10.61
C VAL A 451 13.73 36.88 11.97
N THR A 452 12.92 37.05 13.00
CA THR A 452 13.37 37.23 14.39
C THR A 452 13.17 35.94 15.18
N ILE A 453 14.22 35.51 15.86
CA ILE A 453 14.26 34.31 16.69
C ILE A 453 14.53 34.73 18.13
N SER A 454 13.70 34.25 19.06
CA SER A 454 13.88 34.45 20.49
C SER A 454 13.45 33.19 21.25
N GLY A 455 14.27 32.75 22.20
CA GLY A 455 14.10 31.50 22.91
C GLY A 455 14.17 30.27 21.99
N GLY A 456 14.96 30.33 20.92
CA GLY A 456 15.09 29.26 19.93
C GLY A 456 13.85 29.05 19.05
N LYS A 457 12.94 30.05 19.01
CA LYS A 457 11.69 30.02 18.24
C LYS A 457 11.55 31.24 17.33
N ILE A 458 10.97 31.03 16.15
CA ILE A 458 10.56 32.08 15.22
C ILE A 458 9.42 32.88 15.85
N THR A 459 9.65 34.15 16.13
CA THR A 459 8.68 35.05 16.78
C THR A 459 8.03 36.02 15.80
N SER A 460 8.77 36.51 14.79
CA SER A 460 8.22 37.42 13.78
C SER A 460 8.91 37.31 12.43
N ILE A 461 8.15 37.62 11.37
CA ILE A 461 8.64 37.69 9.98
C ILE A 461 8.13 38.99 9.35
N SER A 462 9.05 39.89 9.00
CA SER A 462 8.75 41.19 8.40
C SER A 462 9.34 41.33 7.00
N LYS A 463 8.65 42.11 6.14
CA LYS A 463 9.12 42.43 4.78
C LYS A 463 10.23 43.47 4.84
N VAL A 464 11.35 43.21 4.19
CA VAL A 464 12.47 44.16 4.06
C VAL A 464 12.44 44.84 2.69
N SER A 465 12.37 44.05 1.62
CA SER A 465 12.23 44.57 0.26
C SER A 465 11.49 43.56 -0.62
N VAL A 466 10.66 44.06 -1.53
CA VAL A 466 9.92 43.25 -2.50
C VAL A 466 10.02 43.94 -3.84
N SER A 467 10.75 43.35 -4.79
CA SER A 467 10.76 43.80 -6.19
C SER A 467 9.76 42.97 -7.00
N GLY A 468 8.91 43.65 -7.77
CA GLY A 468 7.78 43.05 -8.50
C GLY A 468 6.59 42.73 -7.60
N ASN A 469 5.37 43.19 -7.92
CA ASN A 469 4.19 42.71 -7.20
C ASN A 469 2.85 42.93 -7.88
N ASP A 470 1.94 42.00 -7.58
CA ASP A 470 0.47 42.17 -7.54
C ASP A 470 -0.17 41.02 -6.71
N ARG A 471 0.53 39.89 -6.51
CA ARG A 471 -0.02 38.69 -5.85
C ARG A 471 0.60 38.30 -4.49
N LEU A 472 1.68 38.94 -4.02
CA LEU A 472 2.28 38.61 -2.72
C LEU A 472 1.35 38.95 -1.55
N SER A 473 0.57 40.03 -1.66
CA SER A 473 -0.38 40.47 -0.62
C SER A 473 -1.45 39.41 -0.33
N GLN A 474 -1.85 38.62 -1.32
CA GLN A 474 -2.89 37.59 -1.21
C GLN A 474 -2.46 36.39 -0.38
N CYS A 475 -1.15 36.16 -0.23
CA CYS A 475 -0.63 34.93 0.40
C CYS A 475 0.32 35.17 1.57
N TYR A 476 0.82 36.40 1.73
CA TYR A 476 1.83 36.73 2.75
C TYR A 476 1.36 36.38 4.17
N SER A 477 0.17 36.81 4.58
CA SER A 477 -0.37 36.55 5.93
C SER A 477 -0.53 35.06 6.22
N THR A 478 -1.13 34.32 5.28
CA THR A 478 -1.33 32.87 5.40
C THR A 478 0.00 32.13 5.49
N MET A 479 1.00 32.51 4.69
CA MET A 479 2.32 31.90 4.70
C MET A 479 3.08 32.19 6.00
N VAL A 480 3.09 33.44 6.46
CA VAL A 480 3.77 33.82 7.73
C VAL A 480 3.16 33.06 8.91
N ASN A 481 1.83 32.98 9.00
CA ASN A 481 1.16 32.24 10.06
C ASN A 481 1.53 30.76 10.05
N ARG A 482 1.54 30.12 8.87
CA ARG A 482 1.94 28.71 8.74
C ARG A 482 3.38 28.48 9.19
N ILE A 483 4.30 29.37 8.84
CA ILE A 483 5.71 29.25 9.18
C ILE A 483 5.93 29.44 10.68
N ILE A 484 5.29 30.44 11.30
CA ILE A 484 5.40 30.66 12.76
C ILE A 484 4.75 29.50 13.52
N SER A 485 3.61 28.96 13.07
CA SER A 485 2.99 27.80 13.72
C SER A 485 3.82 26.51 13.55
N ALA A 486 4.42 26.29 12.38
CA ALA A 486 5.22 25.10 12.09
C ALA A 486 6.67 25.21 12.59
N GLN A 487 7.13 26.41 12.94
CA GLN A 487 8.53 26.71 13.27
C GLN A 487 9.51 26.23 12.18
N SER A 488 9.08 26.26 10.90
CA SER A 488 9.82 25.72 9.76
C SER A 488 9.43 26.40 8.45
N SER A 489 10.39 26.49 7.51
CA SER A 489 10.15 26.96 6.14
C SER A 489 9.49 25.91 5.24
N ALA A 490 9.42 24.64 5.67
CA ALA A 490 8.85 23.50 4.93
C ALA A 490 7.30 23.44 5.00
N VAL A 491 6.63 24.56 4.72
CA VAL A 491 5.16 24.64 4.70
C VAL A 491 4.58 24.50 3.29
N SER A 492 3.30 24.11 3.19
CA SER A 492 2.59 24.01 1.92
C SER A 492 2.33 25.39 1.30
N THR A 493 2.52 25.49 -0.02
CA THR A 493 2.24 26.71 -0.78
C THR A 493 0.75 27.03 -0.79
N VAL A 494 0.41 28.29 -1.04
CA VAL A 494 -0.98 28.74 -1.16
C VAL A 494 -1.40 28.71 -2.64
N SER A 495 -2.60 28.17 -2.91
CA SER A 495 -3.14 28.10 -4.28
C SER A 495 -3.31 29.50 -4.87
N GLY A 496 -2.97 29.67 -6.16
CA GLY A 496 -3.06 30.95 -6.87
C GLY A 496 -1.86 31.90 -6.73
N CYS A 497 -0.87 31.56 -5.90
CA CYS A 497 0.30 32.39 -5.58
C CYS A 497 1.56 31.55 -5.35
N THR A 498 1.71 30.45 -6.10
CA THR A 498 2.76 29.44 -5.93
C THR A 498 4.18 30.03 -5.97
N TYR A 499 4.48 30.93 -6.92
CA TYR A 499 5.78 31.60 -7.03
C TYR A 499 6.09 32.49 -5.82
N SER A 500 5.12 33.26 -5.34
CA SER A 500 5.28 34.13 -4.15
C SER A 500 5.41 33.30 -2.86
N SER A 501 4.67 32.19 -2.77
CA SER A 501 4.78 31.24 -1.66
C SER A 501 6.16 30.58 -1.61
N ASN A 502 6.70 30.16 -2.76
CA ASN A 502 8.05 29.59 -2.84
C ASN A 502 9.13 30.62 -2.50
N GLY A 503 9.01 31.86 -2.99
CA GLY A 503 9.94 32.94 -2.64
C GLY A 503 9.97 33.23 -1.14
N ILE A 504 8.81 33.23 -0.45
CA ILE A 504 8.73 33.36 1.02
C ILE A 504 9.43 32.17 1.71
N LYS A 505 9.19 30.94 1.25
CA LYS A 505 9.84 29.74 1.83
C LYS A 505 11.35 29.79 1.70
N THR A 506 11.86 30.14 0.52
CA THR A 506 13.31 30.24 0.26
C THR A 506 13.94 31.38 1.07
N ALA A 507 13.27 32.54 1.15
CA ALA A 507 13.74 33.67 1.97
C ALA A 507 13.83 33.30 3.46
N VAL A 508 12.81 32.63 4.01
CA VAL A 508 12.83 32.18 5.41
C VAL A 508 13.86 31.06 5.62
N ALA A 509 13.98 30.11 4.70
CA ALA A 509 14.99 29.06 4.79
C ALA A 509 16.42 29.63 4.80
N ALA A 510 16.70 30.63 3.97
CA ALA A 510 17.99 31.32 3.94
C ALA A 510 18.28 32.08 5.25
N ALA A 511 17.27 32.68 5.87
CA ALA A 511 17.40 33.31 7.19
C ALA A 511 17.61 32.28 8.31
N LEU A 512 16.87 31.16 8.29
CA LEU A 512 17.02 30.08 9.28
C LEU A 512 18.36 29.36 9.16
N ALA A 513 18.92 29.24 7.95
CA ALA A 513 20.26 28.69 7.74
C ALA A 513 21.35 29.55 8.39
N GLN A 514 21.16 30.87 8.47
CA GLN A 514 22.08 31.77 9.18
C GLN A 514 21.93 31.70 10.71
N ALA A 515 20.78 31.23 11.18
CA ALA A 515 20.47 31.08 12.60
C ALA A 515 20.79 29.69 13.17
N ALA A 516 21.12 28.72 12.32
CA ALA A 516 21.51 27.39 12.75
C ALA A 516 22.87 27.46 13.48
N ALA A 517 22.90 26.97 14.73
CA ALA A 517 24.08 26.94 15.59
C ALA A 517 25.07 25.84 15.18
#